data_AF-A0A7W0R4Y9-F1
#
_entry.id   AF-A0A7W0R4Y9-F1
#
_cell.length_a   1.000
_cell.length_b   1.000
_cell.length_c   1.000
_cell.angle_alpha   90.00
_cell.angle_beta   90.00
_cell.angle_gamma   90.00
#
_symmetry.space_group_name_H-M   'P 1'
#
loop_
_entity.id
_entity.type
_entity.pdbx_description
1 polymer ?
#
loop_
_entity_poly.entity_id
_entity_poly.type
_entity_poly.pdbx_seq_one_letter_code
_entity_poly.pdbx_strand_id
1 'polypeptide(L)' 'DQETEIEIRQVFEAEDFGDEYTPELREQEDRLRAQSELNQQ' A
#
# COMPACT_ATOMS: atom_id res chain seq x y z
N ASP A 1 -17.76 7.48 30.08
CA ASP A 1 -17.06 6.51 29.23
C ASP A 1 -17.69 6.58 27.84
N GLN A 2 -16.98 7.12 26.85
CA GLN A 2 -17.46 7.15 25.46
C GLN A 2 -16.85 5.96 24.74
N GLU A 3 -17.66 4.91 24.54
CA GLU A 3 -17.29 3.76 23.71
C GLU A 3 -17.18 4.24 22.26
N THR A 4 -15.99 4.11 21.68
CA THR A 4 -15.77 4.40 20.25
C THR A 4 -15.94 3.11 19.48
N GLU A 5 -16.75 3.14 18.42
CA GLU A 5 -16.92 2.01 17.51
C GLU A 5 -15.69 1.88 16.60
N ILE A 6 -15.10 0.69 16.55
CA ILE A 6 -13.92 0.39 15.72
C ILE A 6 -14.35 -0.61 14.64
N GLU A 7 -14.25 -0.19 13.38
CA GLU A 7 -14.49 -1.06 12.22
C GLU A 7 -13.16 -1.68 11.75
N ILE A 8 -13.06 -3.02 11.78
CA ILE A 8 -11.87 -3.73 11.32
C ILE A 8 -12.01 -4.06 9.83
N ARG A 9 -11.09 -3.54 9.00
CA ARG A 9 -11.01 -3.85 7.56
C ARG A 9 -9.90 -4.85 7.29
N GLN A 10 -10.12 -5.75 6.33
CA GLN A 10 -9.10 -6.69 5.87
C GLN A 10 -7.95 -5.96 5.18
N VAL A 11 -6.74 -6.46 5.38
CA VAL A 11 -5.56 -6.04 4.62
C VAL A 11 -5.52 -6.87 3.34
N PHE A 12 -5.37 -6.20 2.19
CA PHE A 12 -5.21 -6.86 0.90
C PHE A 12 -3.74 -6.99 0.55
N GLU A 13 -3.37 -8.13 -0.03
CA GLU A 13 -2.05 -8.39 -0.60
C GLU A 13 -2.03 -8.01 -2.09
N ALA A 14 -0.83 -7.87 -2.66
CA ALA A 14 -0.66 -7.55 -4.07
C ALA A 14 -1.38 -8.54 -5.02
N GLU A 15 -1.51 -9.79 -4.58
CA GLU A 15 -2.17 -10.88 -5.32
C GLU A 15 -3.70 -10.71 -5.35
N ASP A 16 -4.30 -10.04 -4.37
CA ASP A 16 -5.76 -9.78 -4.31
C ASP A 16 -6.23 -8.81 -5.41
N PHE A 17 -5.33 -7.99 -5.92
CA PHE A 17 -5.60 -7.05 -7.01
C PHE A 17 -5.46 -7.69 -8.40
N GLY A 18 -4.90 -8.91 -8.49
CA GLY A 18 -4.79 -9.67 -9.75
C GLY A 18 -4.20 -8.85 -10.90
N ASP A 19 -4.92 -8.82 -12.02
CA ASP A 19 -4.51 -8.10 -13.24
C ASP A 19 -4.55 -6.56 -13.08
N GLU A 20 -5.31 -6.03 -12.11
CA GLU A 20 -5.37 -4.60 -11.82
C GLU A 20 -4.07 -4.11 -11.17
N TYR A 21 -3.30 -4.99 -10.52
CA TYR A 21 -1.93 -4.71 -10.11
C TYR A 21 -0.98 -4.94 -11.27
N THR A 22 -1.04 -4.04 -12.25
CA THR A 22 -0.24 -4.14 -13.47
C THR A 22 1.26 -4.03 -13.18
N PRO A 23 2.13 -4.56 -14.08
CA PRO A 23 3.58 -4.40 -13.96
C PRO A 23 4.03 -2.94 -13.85
N GLU A 24 3.37 -2.03 -14.57
CA GLU A 24 3.68 -0.60 -14.54
C GLU A 24 3.42 0.04 -13.16
N LEU A 25 2.34 -0.38 -12.50
CA LEU A 25 2.01 0.08 -11.14
C LEU A 25 3.02 -0.43 -10.11
N ARG A 26 3.52 -1.66 -10.26
CA ARG A 26 4.62 -2.19 -9.45
C ARG A 26 5.90 -1.37 -9.60
N GLU A 27 6.30 -1.10 -10.84
CA GLU A 27 7.50 -0.30 -11.11
C GLU A 27 7.37 1.13 -10.59
N GLN A 28 6.17 1.70 -10.59
CA GLN A 28 5.91 3.01 -10.01
C GLN A 28 6.10 3.00 -8.49
N GLU A 29 5.55 2.01 -7.79
CA GLU A 29 5.72 1.84 -6.34
C GLU A 29 7.19 1.68 -5.95
N ASP A 30 7.95 0.86 -6.69
CA ASP A 30 9.38 0.66 -6.44
C ASP A 30 10.19 1.96 -6.59
N ARG A 31 9.87 2.79 -7.59
CA ARG A 31 10.49 4.11 -7.75
C ARG A 31 10.15 5.05 -6.58
N LEU A 32 8.90 5.08 -6.13
CA LEU A 32 8.47 5.92 -5.01
C LEU A 32 9.13 5.47 -3.70
N ARG A 33 9.29 4.16 -3.50
CA ARG A 33 10.01 3.59 -2.35
C ARG A 33 11.47 4.04 -2.35
N ALA A 34 12.18 3.87 -3.47
CA ALA A 34 13.57 4.29 -3.59
C ALA A 34 13.74 5.80 -3.37
N GLN A 35 12.81 6.62 -3.89
CA GLN A 35 12.81 8.07 -3.64
C GLN A 35 12.58 8.40 -2.17
N SER A 36 11.68 7.68 -1.50
CA SER A 36 11.40 7.87 -0.07
C SER A 36 12.58 7.45 0.82
N GLU A 37 13.34 6.43 0.43
CA GLU A 37 14.58 6.05 1.11
C GLU A 37 15.69 7.08 0.93
N LEU A 38 15.78 7.71 -0.25
CA LEU A 38 16.72 8.81 -0.51
C LEU A 38 16.35 10.07 0.28
N ASN A 39 15.05 10.41 0.36
CA ASN A 39 14.59 11.60 1.06
C ASN A 39 14.69 11.51 2.59
N GLN A 40 14.80 10.29 3.14
CA GLN A 40 14.93 10.05 4.59
C GLN A 40 16.40 10.01 5.06
N GLN A 41 17.37 10.22 4.16
CA GLN A 41 18.79 10.41 4.48
C GLN A 41 19.15 11.90 4.50
#